data_AF-A0AA96K1X3-F1
#
_entry.id   AF-A0AA96K1X3-F1
#
_cell.length_a   1.000
_cell.length_b   1.000
_cell.length_c   1.000
_cell.angle_alpha   90.00
_cell.angle_beta   90.00
_cell.angle_gamma   90.00
#
_symmetry.space_group_name_H-M   'P 1'
#
loop_
_entity.id
_entity.type
_entity.pdbx_description
1 polymer ?
#
loop_
_entity_poly.entity_id
_entity_poly.type
_entity_poly.pdbx_seq_one_letter_code
_entity_poly.pdbx_strand_id
1 'polypeptide(L)'
;MRSQQILLRIWVVLSLIVSGCVSGGNPSVMDQELTAQIQLNTSTKEDVRQILGQPNGVSRHSGSYSAIAGLPLSISQSNIEVWSYSHMNVDVDAATFIPIVGFFAGGATSNMSTFTVVFDENGIVRHISTTQTQGRSGLGAGSESKPMKPVKECQEIDC
;
A
#
# COMPACT_ATOMS: atom_id res chain seq x y z
N MET A 1 -24.05 -11.37 -44.93
CA MET A 1 -22.86 -10.51 -44.75
C MET A 1 -23.01 -9.48 -43.62
N ARG A 2 -24.09 -8.68 -43.51
CA ARG A 2 -24.29 -7.73 -42.39
C ARG A 2 -24.32 -8.37 -40.99
N SER A 3 -24.97 -9.53 -40.85
CA SER A 3 -25.01 -10.25 -39.56
C SER A 3 -23.64 -10.75 -39.09
N GLN A 4 -22.76 -11.12 -40.03
CA GLN A 4 -21.42 -11.59 -39.73
C GLN A 4 -20.50 -10.44 -39.26
N GLN A 5 -20.68 -9.25 -39.85
CA GLN A 5 -20.01 -8.02 -39.42
C GLN A 5 -20.45 -7.58 -38.01
N ILE A 6 -21.72 -7.77 -37.66
CA ILE A 6 -22.25 -7.46 -36.32
C ILE A 6 -21.66 -8.42 -35.28
N LEU A 7 -21.61 -9.73 -35.56
CA LEU A 7 -21.01 -10.73 -34.67
C LEU A 7 -19.51 -10.47 -34.45
N LEU A 8 -18.79 -10.06 -35.49
CA LEU A 8 -17.37 -9.76 -35.41
C LEU A 8 -17.10 -8.49 -34.58
N ARG A 9 -17.95 -7.47 -34.70
CA ARG A 9 -17.88 -6.26 -33.86
C ARG A 9 -18.18 -6.55 -32.39
N ILE A 10 -19.16 -7.42 -32.11
CA ILE A 10 -19.48 -7.84 -30.73
C ILE A 10 -18.30 -8.57 -30.10
N TRP A 11 -17.64 -9.46 -30.84
CA TRP A 11 -16.44 -10.17 -30.37
C TRP A 11 -15.27 -9.23 -30.07
N VAL A 12 -15.03 -8.23 -30.93
CA VAL A 12 -13.96 -7.25 -30.72
C VAL A 12 -14.24 -6.38 -29.49
N VAL A 13 -15.49 -5.91 -29.30
CA VAL A 13 -15.87 -5.15 -28.11
C VAL A 13 -15.76 -6.00 -26.85
N LEU A 14 -16.13 -7.28 -26.90
CA LEU A 14 -16.02 -8.20 -25.78
C LEU A 14 -14.57 -8.45 -25.36
N SER A 15 -13.64 -8.56 -26.32
CA SER A 15 -12.22 -8.76 -26.02
C SER A 15 -11.56 -7.55 -25.34
N LEU A 16 -12.05 -6.34 -25.59
CA LEU A 16 -11.47 -5.10 -25.05
C LEU A 16 -11.78 -4.90 -23.56
N ILE A 17 -12.80 -5.60 -23.03
CA ILE A 17 -13.26 -5.45 -21.63
C ILE A 17 -12.41 -6.30 -20.66
N VAL A 18 -11.65 -7.30 -21.15
CA VAL A 18 -10.97 -8.28 -20.30
C VAL A 18 -9.51 -7.91 -19.96
N SER A 19 -8.94 -6.88 -20.60
CA SER A 19 -7.58 -6.40 -20.31
C SER A 19 -7.56 -5.33 -19.21
N GLY A 20 -8.02 -5.68 -18.01
CA GLY A 20 -7.92 -4.81 -16.83
C GLY A 20 -6.93 -5.38 -15.82
N CYS A 21 -5.65 -5.03 -15.92
CA CYS A 21 -4.71 -5.19 -14.81
C CYS A 21 -4.83 -3.94 -13.93
N VAL A 22 -5.31 -4.11 -12.70
CA VAL A 22 -5.42 -3.02 -11.71
C VAL A 22 -4.19 -3.05 -10.82
N SER A 23 -3.22 -2.21 -11.14
CA SER A 23 -2.12 -1.85 -10.25
C SER A 23 -2.19 -0.35 -10.04
N GLY A 24 -2.19 0.11 -8.79
CA GLY A 24 -2.48 1.50 -8.47
C GLY A 24 -1.90 1.92 -7.13
N GLY A 25 -1.37 3.13 -7.09
CA GLY A 25 -0.71 3.71 -5.91
C GLY A 25 0.71 4.16 -6.22
N ASN A 26 1.47 4.44 -5.18
CA ASN A 26 2.82 4.97 -5.30
C ASN A 26 3.86 3.85 -5.13
N PRO A 27 4.54 3.39 -6.20
CA PRO A 27 5.44 2.24 -6.14
C PRO A 27 6.66 2.49 -5.23
N SER A 28 7.04 3.75 -5.02
CA SER A 28 8.18 4.17 -4.19
C SER A 28 8.04 3.72 -2.72
N VAL A 29 6.85 3.34 -2.29
CA VAL A 29 6.56 2.76 -0.97
C VAL A 29 7.16 1.36 -0.80
N MET A 30 7.36 0.63 -1.90
CA MET A 30 7.96 -0.70 -1.90
C MET A 30 9.49 -0.67 -1.91
N ASP A 31 10.09 0.49 -2.23
CA ASP A 31 11.53 0.63 -2.30
C ASP A 31 12.10 0.84 -0.89
N GLN A 32 12.63 -0.25 -0.34
CA GLN A 32 13.23 -0.28 0.99
C GLN A 32 14.43 0.67 1.12
N GLU A 33 15.13 0.94 0.02
CA GLU A 33 16.26 1.88 -0.03
C GLU A 33 15.80 3.35 0.04
N LEU A 34 14.68 3.70 -0.59
CA LEU A 34 14.13 5.05 -0.56
C LEU A 34 13.53 5.36 0.82
N THR A 35 12.78 4.40 1.38
CA THR A 35 12.19 4.55 2.72
C THR A 35 13.25 4.56 3.84
N ALA A 36 14.39 3.88 3.66
CA ALA A 36 15.51 3.90 4.61
C ALA A 36 16.29 5.24 4.62
N GLN A 37 16.15 6.07 3.58
CA GLN A 37 16.78 7.40 3.55
C GLN A 37 16.07 8.41 4.47
N ILE A 38 14.83 8.11 4.90
CA ILE A 38 14.07 8.98 5.80
C ILE A 38 14.53 8.73 7.25
N GLN A 39 15.31 9.67 7.77
CA GLN A 39 15.86 9.59 9.13
C GLN A 39 14.94 10.27 10.14
N LEU A 40 14.67 9.56 11.24
CA LEU A 40 13.95 10.10 12.38
C LEU A 40 14.65 11.36 12.92
N ASN A 41 13.86 12.35 13.30
CA ASN A 41 14.28 13.63 13.87
C ASN A 41 15.12 14.54 12.97
N THR A 42 15.45 14.12 11.75
CA THR A 42 16.27 14.91 10.81
C THR A 42 15.50 15.24 9.54
N SER A 43 14.79 14.27 8.96
CA SER A 43 14.05 14.49 7.72
C SER A 43 12.84 15.41 7.93
N THR A 44 12.62 16.30 6.97
CA THR A 44 11.51 17.24 6.95
C THR A 44 10.39 16.76 6.00
N LYS A 45 9.22 17.40 6.09
CA LYS A 45 8.12 17.21 5.13
C LYS A 45 8.57 17.34 3.67
N GLU A 46 9.52 18.24 3.39
CA GLU A 46 9.99 18.48 2.02
C GLU A 46 10.88 17.34 1.54
N ASP A 47 11.77 16.83 2.40
CA ASP A 47 12.62 15.68 2.07
C ASP A 47 11.77 14.43 1.79
N VAL A 48 10.75 14.19 2.63
CA VAL A 48 9.83 13.06 2.44
C VAL A 48 9.05 13.22 1.13
N ARG A 49 8.64 14.44 0.75
CA ARG A 49 8.02 14.71 -0.55
C ARG A 49 8.97 14.51 -1.73
N GLN A 50 10.25 14.85 -1.58
CA GLN A 50 11.23 14.65 -2.64
C GLN A 50 11.51 13.16 -2.88
N ILE A 51 11.57 12.37 -1.80
CA ILE A 51 11.90 10.95 -1.85
C ILE A 51 10.68 10.12 -2.26
N LEU A 52 9.54 10.31 -1.60
CA LEU A 52 8.34 9.49 -1.79
C LEU A 52 7.27 10.15 -2.65
N GLY A 53 7.39 11.44 -2.99
CA GLY A 53 6.36 12.16 -3.72
C GLY A 53 5.16 12.55 -2.86
N GLN A 54 4.01 12.70 -3.52
CA GLN A 54 2.76 13.10 -2.85
C GLN A 54 2.19 11.94 -2.02
N PRO A 55 1.78 12.19 -0.76
CA PRO A 55 1.12 11.19 0.06
C PRO A 55 -0.27 10.86 -0.46
N ASN A 56 -0.71 9.62 -0.24
CA ASN A 56 -2.06 9.16 -0.60
C ASN A 56 -3.11 9.74 0.35
N GLY A 57 -2.74 10.00 1.60
CA GLY A 57 -3.60 10.61 2.61
C GLY A 57 -2.82 11.49 3.57
N VAL A 58 -3.44 12.60 3.98
CA VAL A 58 -2.89 13.51 4.99
C VAL A 58 -3.95 13.72 6.07
N SER A 59 -3.61 13.36 7.29
CA SER A 59 -4.48 13.51 8.45
C SER A 59 -3.78 14.37 9.50
N ARG A 60 -4.41 15.48 9.90
CA ARG A 60 -3.90 16.35 10.95
C ARG A 60 -4.68 16.09 12.23
N HIS A 61 -3.96 15.90 13.33
CA HIS A 61 -4.55 15.67 14.63
C HIS A 61 -4.01 16.73 15.59
N SER A 62 -4.92 17.46 16.25
CA SER A 62 -4.58 18.40 17.30
C SER A 62 -4.66 17.71 18.67
N GLY A 63 -3.55 17.64 19.41
CA GLY A 63 -3.50 17.08 20.77
C GLY A 63 -2.56 15.86 20.92
N SER A 64 -2.61 15.20 22.07
CA SER A 64 -1.77 14.00 22.33
C SER A 64 -2.19 12.82 21.43
N TYR A 65 -1.25 12.21 20.69
CA TYR A 65 -1.55 11.20 19.67
C TYR A 65 -1.88 9.79 20.20
N SER A 66 -2.19 9.67 21.50
CA SER A 66 -2.64 8.44 22.17
C SER A 66 -3.76 7.67 21.45
N ALA A 67 -4.47 8.28 20.49
CA ALA A 67 -5.62 7.70 19.81
C ALA A 67 -5.29 6.95 18.50
N ILE A 68 -4.06 7.02 17.96
CA ILE A 68 -3.74 6.35 16.69
C ILE A 68 -3.18 4.94 16.97
N ALA A 69 -3.97 3.91 16.62
CA ALA A 69 -3.60 2.52 16.82
C ALA A 69 -2.28 2.19 16.08
N GLY A 70 -1.28 1.71 16.83
CA GLY A 70 0.02 1.31 16.29
C GLY A 70 1.14 2.35 16.40
N LEU A 71 0.88 3.52 16.99
CA LEU A 71 1.88 4.57 17.25
C LEU A 71 2.22 4.67 18.75
N PRO A 72 3.49 4.93 19.14
CA PRO A 72 3.93 4.89 20.53
C PRO A 72 3.41 6.10 21.32
N LEU A 73 2.59 5.98 22.35
CA LEU A 73 2.01 7.10 23.13
C LEU A 73 2.91 8.36 23.30
N SER A 74 2.59 9.50 22.66
CA SER A 74 3.23 10.79 23.01
C SER A 74 2.44 11.54 24.06
N ILE A 75 3.17 11.95 25.09
CA ILE A 75 2.68 12.70 26.24
C ILE A 75 2.61 14.21 25.93
N SER A 76 3.15 14.67 24.79
CA SER A 76 3.12 16.08 24.41
C SER A 76 1.86 16.44 23.62
N GLN A 77 1.10 17.42 24.12
CA GLN A 77 -0.04 18.02 23.41
C GLN A 77 0.48 18.89 22.26
N SER A 78 0.77 18.27 21.13
CA SER A 78 1.32 18.89 19.93
C SER A 78 0.42 18.59 18.74
N ASN A 79 0.31 19.52 17.79
CA ASN A 79 -0.37 19.29 16.53
C ASN A 79 0.52 18.41 15.64
N ILE A 80 0.04 17.23 15.31
CA ILE A 80 0.78 16.30 14.47
C ILE A 80 0.14 16.18 13.09
N GLU A 81 0.98 15.90 12.11
CA GLU A 81 0.56 15.64 10.74
C GLU A 81 0.98 14.22 10.38
N VAL A 82 0.03 13.41 9.95
CA VAL A 82 0.25 12.01 9.58
C VAL A 82 0.06 11.89 8.09
N TRP A 83 1.09 11.44 7.40
CA TRP A 83 1.05 11.15 5.97
C TRP A 83 1.05 9.66 5.76
N SER A 84 0.08 9.17 4.98
CA SER A 84 -0.02 7.78 4.58
C SER A 84 0.28 7.65 3.10
N TYR A 85 1.16 6.70 2.79
CA TYR A 85 1.50 6.28 1.45
C TYR A 85 1.10 4.82 1.33
N SER A 86 0.38 4.46 0.29
CA SER A 86 -0.01 3.08 0.05
C SER A 86 0.20 2.66 -1.39
N HIS A 87 0.52 1.38 -1.55
CA HIS A 87 0.67 0.76 -2.85
C HIS A 87 0.02 -0.61 -2.80
N MET A 88 -0.93 -0.84 -3.71
CA MET A 88 -1.58 -2.14 -3.87
C MET A 88 -1.17 -2.76 -5.20
N ASN A 89 -0.74 -4.02 -5.14
CA ASN A 89 -0.51 -4.84 -6.32
C ASN A 89 -1.41 -6.08 -6.26
N VAL A 90 -2.06 -6.40 -7.38
CA VAL A 90 -2.95 -7.57 -7.48
C VAL A 90 -2.44 -8.49 -8.57
N ASP A 91 -1.97 -9.67 -8.16
CA ASP A 91 -1.47 -10.71 -9.06
C ASP A 91 -2.53 -11.80 -9.20
N VAL A 92 -3.10 -11.93 -10.40
CA VAL A 92 -4.13 -12.96 -10.70
C VAL A 92 -3.43 -14.25 -11.11
N ASP A 93 -3.78 -15.37 -10.48
CA ASP A 93 -3.20 -16.67 -10.81
C ASP A 93 -3.62 -17.11 -12.22
N ALA A 94 -2.69 -17.65 -13.01
CA ALA A 94 -2.98 -18.16 -14.35
C ALA A 94 -4.02 -19.29 -14.36
N ALA A 95 -4.08 -20.08 -13.28
CA ALA A 95 -5.07 -21.16 -13.10
C ALA A 95 -6.51 -20.64 -13.16
N THR A 96 -6.75 -19.37 -12.79
CA THR A 96 -8.06 -18.69 -12.84
C THR A 96 -8.68 -18.70 -14.25
N PHE A 97 -7.85 -18.73 -15.29
CA PHE A 97 -8.30 -18.71 -16.68
C PHE A 97 -8.60 -20.12 -17.24
N ILE A 98 -8.35 -21.19 -16.48
CA ILE A 98 -8.63 -22.57 -16.90
C ILE A 98 -10.05 -22.96 -16.46
N PRO A 99 -10.95 -23.36 -17.38
CA PRO A 99 -12.30 -23.80 -17.02
C PRO A 99 -12.29 -24.98 -16.04
N ILE A 100 -13.23 -24.98 -15.08
CA ILE A 100 -13.36 -25.93 -13.94
C ILE A 100 -12.22 -25.84 -12.93
N VAL A 101 -10.95 -25.94 -13.35
CA VAL A 101 -9.79 -25.92 -12.46
C VAL A 101 -9.61 -24.55 -11.81
N GLY A 102 -9.86 -23.47 -12.55
CA GLY A 102 -9.78 -22.10 -12.04
C GLY A 102 -10.80 -21.77 -10.97
N PHE A 103 -11.90 -22.53 -10.87
CA PHE A 103 -12.86 -22.35 -9.79
C PHE A 103 -12.30 -22.81 -8.44
N PHE A 104 -11.51 -23.89 -8.43
CA PHE A 104 -10.98 -24.48 -7.19
C PHE A 104 -9.55 -24.04 -6.88
N ALA A 105 -8.72 -23.85 -7.92
CA ALA A 105 -7.30 -23.53 -7.80
C ALA A 105 -6.95 -22.12 -8.30
N GLY A 106 -7.93 -21.39 -8.87
CA GLY A 106 -7.75 -19.99 -9.25
C GLY A 106 -7.89 -19.05 -8.06
N GLY A 107 -7.58 -17.78 -8.32
CA GLY A 107 -7.53 -16.76 -7.29
C GLY A 107 -6.72 -15.54 -7.70
N ALA A 108 -6.64 -14.60 -6.77
CA ALA A 108 -5.79 -13.43 -6.89
C ALA A 108 -5.07 -13.19 -5.56
N THR A 109 -3.79 -12.84 -5.64
CA THR A 109 -2.98 -12.43 -4.49
C THR A 109 -2.88 -10.90 -4.52
N SER A 110 -3.49 -10.26 -3.53
CA SER A 110 -3.41 -8.82 -3.30
C SER A 110 -2.32 -8.53 -2.27
N ASN A 111 -1.34 -7.72 -2.64
CA ASN A 111 -0.28 -7.23 -1.76
C ASN A 111 -0.48 -5.73 -1.57
N MET A 112 -0.73 -5.30 -0.34
CA MET A 112 -0.86 -3.88 0.02
C MET A 112 0.27 -3.52 0.96
N SER A 113 1.10 -2.54 0.59
CA SER A 113 2.04 -1.91 1.53
C SER A 113 1.60 -0.51 1.83
N THR A 114 1.68 -0.15 3.11
CA THR A 114 1.35 1.15 3.64
C THR A 114 2.53 1.67 4.44
N PHE A 115 3.05 2.83 4.07
CA PHE A 115 4.08 3.55 4.78
C PHE A 115 3.47 4.81 5.39
N THR A 116 3.57 4.93 6.70
CA THR A 116 3.00 6.02 7.49
C THR A 116 4.13 6.83 8.10
N VAL A 117 4.11 8.13 7.89
CA VAL A 117 5.06 9.09 8.46
C VAL A 117 4.32 10.04 9.36
N VAL A 118 4.82 10.23 10.58
CA VAL A 118 4.26 11.19 11.54
C VAL A 118 5.23 12.34 11.73
N PHE A 119 4.71 13.54 11.51
CA PHE A 119 5.43 14.79 11.65
C PHE A 119 4.97 15.53 12.90
N ASP A 120 5.91 16.21 13.55
CA ASP A 120 5.64 17.18 14.61
C ASP A 120 5.10 18.51 14.05
N GLU A 121 4.76 19.46 14.93
CA GLU A 121 4.34 20.82 14.57
C GLU A 121 5.34 21.53 13.66
N ASN A 122 6.63 21.29 13.90
CA ASN A 122 7.75 21.85 13.13
C ASN A 122 7.94 21.15 11.76
N GLY A 123 7.16 20.12 11.46
CA GLY A 123 7.26 19.38 10.20
C GLY A 123 8.44 18.43 10.11
N ILE A 124 8.96 18.00 11.26
CA ILE A 124 10.07 17.05 11.39
C ILE A 124 9.49 15.64 11.60
N VAL A 125 10.06 14.63 10.95
CA VAL A 125 9.67 13.23 11.11
C VAL A 125 9.97 12.76 12.54
N ARG A 126 8.94 12.30 13.26
CA ARG A 126 9.05 11.77 14.62
C ARG A 126 8.88 10.27 14.69
N HIS A 127 8.07 9.72 13.78
CA HIS A 127 7.82 8.29 13.73
C HIS A 127 7.53 7.85 12.30
N ILE A 128 7.98 6.64 11.97
CA ILE A 128 7.72 5.96 10.71
C ILE A 128 7.18 4.58 11.01
N SER A 129 6.14 4.17 10.30
CA SER A 129 5.57 2.84 10.44
C SER A 129 5.26 2.28 9.07
N THR A 130 5.73 1.06 8.81
CA THR A 130 5.47 0.35 7.56
C THR A 130 4.63 -0.87 7.87
N THR A 131 3.49 -1.00 7.19
CA THR A 131 2.59 -2.14 7.30
C THR A 131 2.42 -2.75 5.92
N GLN A 132 2.71 -4.05 5.79
CA GLN A 132 2.41 -4.80 4.58
C GLN A 132 1.36 -5.87 4.89
N THR A 133 0.37 -5.98 4.02
CA THR A 133 -0.72 -6.94 4.12
C THR A 133 -0.81 -7.71 2.81
N GLN A 134 -0.76 -9.03 2.90
CA GLN A 134 -1.04 -9.92 1.79
C GLN A 134 -2.39 -10.59 2.04
N GLY A 135 -3.25 -10.59 1.03
CA GLY A 135 -4.53 -11.27 1.04
C GLY A 135 -4.67 -12.10 -0.22
N ARG A 136 -5.07 -13.36 -0.09
CA ARG A 136 -5.38 -14.22 -1.24
C ARG A 136 -6.89 -14.42 -1.33
N SER A 137 -7.44 -14.26 -2.52
CA SER A 137 -8.85 -14.53 -2.82
C SER A 137 -8.95 -15.81 -3.65
N GLY A 138 -9.92 -16.67 -3.34
CA GLY A 138 -10.18 -17.93 -4.07
C GLY A 138 -10.83 -18.99 -3.17
N LEU A 139 -11.51 -19.98 -3.74
CA LEU A 139 -12.16 -21.05 -2.97
C LEU A 139 -11.17 -21.96 -2.24
N GLY A 140 -9.92 -22.04 -2.72
CA GLY A 140 -8.80 -22.70 -2.04
C GLY A 140 -7.94 -21.77 -1.19
N ALA A 141 -8.28 -20.49 -1.07
CA ALA A 141 -7.52 -19.55 -0.27
C ALA A 141 -7.82 -19.78 1.22
N GLY A 142 -6.93 -20.51 1.90
CA GLY A 142 -6.81 -20.35 3.35
C GLY A 142 -6.57 -18.87 3.65
N SER A 143 -7.27 -18.33 4.64
CA SER A 143 -7.08 -16.96 5.12
C SER A 143 -5.69 -16.83 5.77
N GLU A 144 -4.63 -16.82 4.96
CA GLU A 144 -3.28 -16.53 5.41
C GLU A 144 -3.06 -15.03 5.27
N SER A 145 -3.62 -14.28 6.22
CA SER A 145 -3.10 -12.95 6.52
C SER A 145 -1.79 -13.18 7.26
N LYS A 146 -0.66 -13.08 6.56
CA LYS A 146 0.64 -13.01 7.24
C LYS A 146 0.84 -11.56 7.67
N PRO A 147 0.69 -11.19 8.96
CA PRO A 147 1.31 -9.98 9.45
C PRO A 147 2.82 -10.21 9.43
N MET A 148 3.52 -9.62 8.46
CA MET A 148 4.97 -9.64 8.42
C MET A 148 5.52 -8.41 9.14
N LYS A 149 6.62 -8.64 9.85
CA LYS A 149 7.23 -7.80 10.89
C LYS A 149 7.27 -6.30 10.57
N PRO A 150 7.05 -5.44 11.57
CA PRO A 150 7.35 -4.02 11.45
C PRO A 150 8.80 -3.85 10.94
N VAL A 151 8.99 -2.97 9.96
CA VAL A 151 10.32 -2.46 9.64
C VAL A 151 10.90 -1.95 10.96
N LYS A 152 12.06 -2.49 11.32
CA LYS A 152 12.70 -2.32 12.62
C LYS A 152 12.63 -0.86 13.01
N GLU A 153 11.90 -0.57 14.09
CA GLU A 153 12.10 0.63 14.89
C GLU A 153 13.61 0.74 15.08
N CYS A 154 14.26 1.72 14.45
CA CYS A 154 15.63 2.07 14.82
C CYS A 154 15.54 2.79 16.16
N GLN A 155 15.28 2.01 17.21
CA GLN A 155 15.33 2.47 18.57
C GLN A 155 16.46 1.72 19.25
N GLU A 156 17.51 2.49 19.57
CA GLU A 156 18.63 2.14 20.44
C GLU A 156 19.59 1.07 19.85
N ILE A 157 20.88 1.27 19.60
CA ILE A 157 21.91 2.21 20.10
C ILE A 157 23.04 2.18 19.05
N ASP A 158 23.47 3.33 18.51
CA ASP A 158 24.87 3.69 18.18
C ASP A 158 24.85 5.04 17.44
N CYS A 159 24.85 6.10 18.26
CA CYS A 159 25.54 7.36 17.95
C CYS A 159 26.93 7.29 18.58
#